data_AF-A0A426CIW2-F1
#
_entry.id   AF-A0A426CIW2-F1
#
_cell.length_a   1.000
_cell.length_b   1.000
_cell.length_c   1.000
_cell.angle_alpha   90.00
_cell.angle_beta   90.00
_cell.angle_gamma   90.00
#
_symmetry.space_group_name_H-M   'P 1'
#
loop_
_entity.id
_entity.type
_entity.pdbx_description
1 polymer ?
#
loop_
_entity_poly.entity_id
_entity_poly.type
_entity_poly.pdbx_seq_one_letter_code
_entity_poly.pdbx_strand_id
1 'polypeptide(L)'
;MSELRVTDTNSVNDSKGRAFGLEGNDFLYVIGGIVGALGCFLLMHVLLGVGMVVALLFSAPLLLVPLAWVLLLRHNKPEGYAEDLFDHLVNREGWTFAPRLQPVPILRPSGKESHAQRRS
;
A
#
# COMPACT_ATOMS: atom_id res chain seq x y z
N MET A 1 -14.36 33.15 -24.16
CA MET A 1 -14.23 31.73 -23.74
C MET A 1 -12.81 31.31 -24.04
N SER A 2 -11.90 31.44 -23.09
CA SER A 2 -10.51 30.99 -23.24
C SER A 2 -10.49 29.46 -23.22
N GLU A 3 -10.06 28.83 -24.33
CA GLU A 3 -9.85 27.38 -24.41
C GLU A 3 -8.91 26.93 -23.29
N LEU A 4 -9.38 25.99 -22.47
CA LEU A 4 -8.57 25.37 -21.45
C LEU A 4 -7.56 24.45 -22.14
N ARG A 5 -6.28 24.84 -22.18
CA ARG A 5 -5.22 23.96 -22.69
C ARG A 5 -4.94 22.86 -21.66
N VAL A 6 -5.59 21.73 -21.85
CA VAL A 6 -5.29 20.50 -21.10
C VAL A 6 -3.93 20.00 -21.60
N THR A 7 -2.90 20.18 -20.77
CA THR A 7 -1.59 19.57 -21.00
C THR A 7 -1.58 18.27 -20.21
N ASP A 8 -1.38 17.14 -20.88
CA ASP A 8 -1.13 15.87 -20.21
C ASP A 8 0.10 16.05 -19.33
N THR A 9 -0.11 16.12 -18.02
CA THR A 9 0.99 16.08 -17.07
C THR A 9 1.56 14.67 -17.13
N ASN A 10 2.80 14.57 -17.59
CA ASN A 10 3.59 13.36 -17.41
C ASN A 10 3.70 13.18 -15.89
N SER A 11 2.84 12.34 -15.32
CA SER A 11 2.81 12.06 -13.91
C SER A 11 4.17 11.49 -13.56
N VAL A 12 5.00 12.28 -12.88
CA VAL A 12 6.33 11.88 -12.41
C VAL A 12 6.30 10.58 -11.55
N ASN A 13 5.10 10.18 -11.13
CA ASN A 13 4.80 8.92 -10.47
C ASN A 13 4.92 7.66 -11.36
N ASP A 14 4.89 7.80 -12.69
CA ASP A 14 4.99 6.67 -13.64
C ASP A 14 6.44 6.17 -13.81
N SER A 15 7.40 6.83 -13.16
CA SER A 15 8.81 6.43 -13.09
C SER A 15 9.16 5.58 -11.87
N LYS A 16 8.21 5.26 -10.98
CA LYS A 16 8.46 4.32 -9.88
C LYS A 16 8.64 2.93 -10.49
N GLY A 17 9.86 2.42 -10.43
CA GLY A 17 10.21 1.11 -10.97
C GLY A 17 9.25 0.04 -10.47
N ARG A 18 8.42 -0.48 -11.37
CA ARG A 18 7.57 -1.64 -11.15
C ARG A 18 8.30 -2.86 -11.63
N ALA A 19 8.65 -3.76 -10.73
CA ALA A 19 9.21 -5.07 -11.07
C ALA A 19 8.18 -6.13 -10.65
N PHE A 20 7.71 -6.96 -11.60
CA PHE A 20 6.77 -8.06 -11.33
C PHE A 20 5.45 -7.64 -10.65
N GLY A 21 4.97 -6.41 -10.86
CA GLY A 21 3.77 -5.88 -10.20
C GLY A 21 3.99 -5.48 -8.73
N LEU A 22 5.25 -5.48 -8.28
CA LEU A 22 5.69 -4.95 -7.00
C LEU A 22 6.27 -3.56 -7.24
N GLU A 23 5.78 -2.58 -6.50
CA GLU A 23 6.11 -1.18 -6.68
C GLU A 23 7.26 -0.81 -5.72
N GLY A 24 8.35 -0.23 -6.25
CA GLY A 24 9.42 0.32 -5.44
C GLY A 24 10.09 -0.69 -4.48
N ASN A 25 9.89 -0.48 -3.16
CA ASN A 25 10.61 -1.16 -2.07
C ASN A 25 10.03 -2.54 -1.69
N ASP A 26 8.89 -2.93 -2.26
CA ASP A 26 8.17 -4.15 -1.91
C ASP A 26 8.99 -5.43 -2.09
N PHE A 27 9.87 -5.41 -3.10
CA PHE A 27 10.79 -6.50 -3.38
C PHE A 27 11.79 -6.74 -2.22
N LEU A 28 12.10 -5.72 -1.40
CA LEU A 28 13.00 -5.89 -0.25
C LEU A 28 12.42 -6.79 0.84
N TYR A 29 11.09 -6.84 1.01
CA TYR A 29 10.48 -7.77 1.95
C TYR A 29 10.71 -9.23 1.53
N VAL A 30 10.65 -9.50 0.23
CA VAL A 30 10.88 -10.84 -0.33
C VAL A 30 12.35 -11.22 -0.21
N ILE A 31 13.28 -10.33 -0.62
CA ILE A 31 14.72 -10.58 -0.46
C ILE A 31 15.07 -10.79 1.01
N GLY A 32 14.61 -9.88 1.88
CA GLY A 32 14.85 -9.95 3.32
C GLY A 32 14.33 -11.26 3.92
N GLY A 33 13.15 -11.71 3.49
CA GLY A 33 12.60 -13.00 3.91
C GLY A 33 13.43 -14.20 3.45
N ILE A 34 13.91 -14.20 2.19
CA ILE A 34 14.78 -15.26 1.67
C ILE A 34 16.10 -15.30 2.43
N VAL A 35 16.78 -14.17 2.55
CA VAL A 35 18.09 -14.06 3.22
C VAL A 35 17.95 -14.40 4.71
N GLY A 36 16.92 -13.89 5.37
CA GLY A 36 16.64 -14.15 6.78
C GLY A 36 16.32 -15.62 7.05
N ALA A 37 15.44 -16.24 6.26
CA ALA A 37 15.10 -17.65 6.40
C ALA A 37 16.32 -18.56 6.14
N LEU A 38 17.11 -18.26 5.09
CA LEU A 38 18.32 -19.02 4.80
C LEU A 38 19.36 -18.89 5.92
N GLY A 39 19.61 -17.67 6.39
CA GLY A 39 20.54 -17.42 7.50
C GLY A 39 20.11 -18.12 8.78
N CYS A 40 18.82 -18.05 9.14
CA CYS A 40 18.26 -18.72 10.30
C CYS A 40 18.36 -20.26 10.18
N PHE A 41 18.06 -20.81 9.00
CA PHE A 41 18.18 -22.24 8.75
C PHE A 41 19.63 -22.72 8.89
N LEU A 42 20.58 -22.01 8.28
CA LEU A 42 22.00 -22.35 8.39
C LEU A 42 22.48 -22.26 9.84
N LEU A 43 22.09 -21.21 10.57
CA LEU A 43 22.41 -21.08 11.98
C LEU A 43 21.90 -22.27 12.80
N MET A 44 20.61 -22.64 12.67
CA MET A 44 20.03 -23.73 13.44
C MET A 44 20.56 -25.10 13.02
N HIS A 45 20.57 -25.40 11.73
CA HIS A 45 20.89 -26.74 11.24
C HIS A 45 22.40 -26.99 11.21
N VAL A 46 23.17 -26.04 10.66
CA VAL A 46 24.61 -26.23 10.45
C VAL A 46 25.40 -25.90 11.71
N LEU A 47 25.10 -24.78 12.37
CA LEU A 47 25.91 -24.32 13.51
C LEU A 47 25.47 -24.94 14.83
N LEU A 48 24.15 -25.07 15.06
CA LEU A 48 23.60 -25.60 16.30
C LEU A 48 23.24 -27.09 16.22
N GLY A 49 23.35 -27.72 15.04
CA GLY A 49 23.07 -29.15 14.86
C GLY A 49 21.61 -29.53 15.06
N VAL A 50 20.68 -28.57 14.98
CA VAL A 50 19.24 -28.83 15.12
C VAL A 50 18.77 -29.69 13.95
N GLY A 51 17.88 -30.65 14.23
CA GLY A 51 17.28 -31.50 13.19
C GLY A 51 16.66 -30.69 12.06
N MET A 52 16.88 -31.13 10.81
CA MET A 52 16.48 -30.40 9.60
C MET A 52 15.02 -29.94 9.60
N VAL A 53 14.10 -30.81 9.99
CA VAL A 53 12.66 -30.51 10.02
C VAL A 53 12.34 -29.38 11.00
N VAL A 54 12.94 -29.42 12.19
CA VAL A 54 12.74 -28.39 13.22
C VAL A 54 13.34 -27.06 12.75
N ALA A 55 14.56 -27.09 12.19
CA ALA A 55 15.19 -25.90 11.63
C ALA A 55 14.36 -25.27 10.50
N LEU A 56 13.77 -26.08 9.61
CA LEU A 56 12.86 -25.61 8.55
C LEU A 56 11.57 -25.01 9.12
N LEU A 57 10.94 -25.66 10.10
CA LEU A 57 9.71 -25.14 10.71
C LEU A 57 9.92 -23.78 11.36
N PHE A 58 11.09 -23.55 11.96
CA PHE A 58 11.43 -22.26 12.58
C PHE A 58 11.87 -21.20 11.57
N SER A 59 12.57 -21.58 10.49
CA SER A 59 13.03 -20.62 9.48
C SER A 59 11.96 -20.27 8.44
N ALA A 60 11.03 -21.19 8.14
CA ALA A 60 10.01 -20.99 7.12
C ALA A 60 9.13 -19.74 7.34
N PRO A 61 8.69 -19.40 8.57
CA PRO A 61 7.91 -18.18 8.82
C PRO A 61 8.61 -16.91 8.35
N LEU A 62 9.95 -16.83 8.43
CA LEU A 62 10.71 -15.64 7.99
C LEU A 62 10.57 -15.40 6.48
N LEU A 63 10.31 -16.45 5.69
CA LEU A 63 10.05 -16.34 4.26
C LEU A 63 8.54 -16.27 3.95
N LEU A 64 7.76 -17.17 4.55
CA LEU A 64 6.36 -17.36 4.20
C LEU A 64 5.48 -16.17 4.60
N VAL A 65 5.75 -15.54 5.75
CA VAL A 65 4.98 -14.37 6.20
C VAL A 65 5.14 -13.18 5.26
N PRO A 66 6.36 -12.67 4.95
CA PRO A 66 6.51 -11.57 4.01
C PRO A 66 6.05 -11.95 2.60
N LEU A 67 6.22 -13.20 2.18
CA LEU A 67 5.73 -13.66 0.88
C LEU A 67 4.19 -13.62 0.81
N ALA A 68 3.51 -14.16 1.82
CA ALA A 68 2.05 -14.13 1.91
C ALA A 68 1.53 -12.68 1.99
N TRP A 69 2.20 -11.83 2.76
CA TRP A 69 1.89 -10.41 2.84
C TRP A 69 1.94 -9.74 1.47
N VAL A 70 3.04 -9.92 0.73
CA VAL A 70 3.23 -9.31 -0.59
C VAL A 70 2.25 -9.85 -1.61
N LEU A 71 2.05 -11.18 -1.67
CA LEU A 71 1.22 -11.81 -2.70
C LEU A 71 -0.29 -11.69 -2.45
N LEU A 72 -0.72 -11.82 -1.20
CA LEU A 72 -2.15 -11.88 -0.86
C LEU A 72 -2.72 -10.51 -0.47
N LEU A 73 -1.95 -9.69 0.25
CA LEU A 73 -2.46 -8.44 0.82
C LEU A 73 -1.99 -7.20 0.07
N ARG A 74 -0.73 -7.16 -0.41
CA ARG A 74 -0.15 -5.97 -1.03
C ARG A 74 -0.21 -5.97 -2.57
N HIS A 75 -0.41 -7.12 -3.20
CA HIS A 75 -0.45 -7.20 -4.66
C HIS A 75 -1.56 -6.31 -5.25
N ASN A 76 -1.20 -5.43 -6.20
CA ASN A 76 -2.07 -4.41 -6.80
C ASN A 76 -2.68 -3.38 -5.82
N LYS A 77 -2.09 -3.19 -4.64
CA LYS A 77 -2.51 -2.10 -3.74
C LYS A 77 -1.73 -0.82 -4.03
N PRO A 78 -2.34 0.36 -3.81
CA PRO A 78 -1.66 1.64 -3.99
C PRO A 78 -0.59 1.85 -2.91
N GLU A 79 0.37 2.71 -3.21
CA GLU A 79 1.32 3.27 -2.25
C GLU A 79 0.59 3.82 -1.01
N GLY A 80 1.13 3.58 0.18
CA GLY A 80 0.50 3.99 1.44
C GLY A 80 -0.44 2.95 2.04
N TYR A 81 -0.81 1.88 1.31
CA TYR A 81 -1.71 0.85 1.85
C TYR A 81 -1.17 0.17 3.11
N ALA A 82 0.14 -0.06 3.17
CA ALA A 82 0.75 -0.74 4.31
C ALA A 82 0.82 0.18 5.53
N GLU A 83 1.14 1.45 5.31
CA GLU A 83 1.20 2.51 6.29
C GLU A 83 -0.19 2.76 6.87
N ASP A 84 -1.22 2.87 6.03
CA ASP A 84 -2.62 3.05 6.44
C ASP A 84 -3.16 1.84 7.21
N LEU A 85 -2.82 0.62 6.79
CA LEU A 85 -3.17 -0.60 7.53
C LEU A 85 -2.48 -0.65 8.89
N PHE A 86 -1.21 -0.28 8.95
CA PHE A 86 -0.45 -0.25 10.19
C PHE A 86 -0.99 0.83 11.14
N ASP A 87 -1.29 2.02 10.63
CA ASP A 87 -1.85 3.13 11.40
C ASP A 87 -3.23 2.75 11.96
N HIS A 88 -4.08 2.12 11.14
CA HIS A 88 -5.34 1.51 11.60
C HIS A 88 -5.13 0.47 12.71
N LEU A 89 -4.17 -0.44 12.54
CA LEU A 89 -3.92 -1.53 13.48
C LEU A 89 -3.37 -1.03 14.82
N VAL A 90 -2.48 -0.03 14.79
CA VAL A 90 -1.82 0.55 15.96
C VAL A 90 -2.72 1.52 16.70
N ASN A 91 -3.35 2.47 15.98
CA ASN A 91 -4.20 3.48 16.60
C ASN A 91 -5.56 2.92 17.03
N ARG A 92 -5.93 1.72 16.55
CA ARG A 92 -7.24 1.07 16.81
C ARG A 92 -8.42 1.97 16.45
N GLU A 93 -8.20 2.94 15.59
CA GLU A 93 -9.23 3.73 14.94
C GLU A 93 -9.89 2.81 13.93
N GLY A 94 -10.77 1.90 14.36
CA GLY A 94 -11.42 0.97 13.44
C GLY A 94 -12.32 1.69 12.43
N TRP A 95 -13.25 0.94 11.82
CA TRP A 95 -14.35 1.45 11.01
C TRP A 95 -15.29 2.33 11.85
N THR A 96 -14.85 3.53 12.18
CA THR A 96 -15.60 4.49 12.96
C THR A 96 -16.30 5.38 11.96
N PHE A 97 -17.63 5.45 12.00
CA PHE A 97 -18.35 6.51 11.31
C PHE A 97 -17.93 7.83 11.95
N ALA A 98 -16.90 8.46 11.39
CA ALA A 98 -16.37 9.76 11.80
C ALA A 98 -16.74 10.82 10.75
N PRO A 99 -18.04 11.16 10.59
CA PRO A 99 -18.47 12.20 9.65
C PRO A 99 -17.87 13.57 9.96
N ARG A 100 -17.30 13.76 11.16
CA ARG A 100 -16.60 14.99 11.56
C ARG A 100 -15.16 15.10 11.05
N LEU A 101 -14.53 13.98 10.68
CA LEU A 101 -13.18 13.96 10.11
C LEU A 101 -13.20 14.07 8.58
N GLN A 102 -14.36 13.86 7.96
CA GLN A 102 -14.51 14.07 6.52
C GLN A 102 -14.51 15.58 6.24
N PRO A 103 -13.65 16.07 5.33
CA PRO A 103 -13.74 17.46 4.89
C PRO A 103 -15.14 17.69 4.35
N VAL A 104 -15.78 18.78 4.77
CA VAL A 104 -17.13 19.15 4.35
C VAL A 104 -17.15 19.11 2.81
N PRO A 105 -18.01 18.28 2.18
CA PRO A 105 -18.12 18.26 0.73
C PRO A 105 -18.35 19.68 0.25
N ILE A 106 -17.47 20.18 -0.62
CA ILE A 106 -17.68 21.47 -1.27
C ILE A 106 -18.90 21.26 -2.19
N LEU A 107 -20.08 21.50 -1.64
CA LEU A 107 -21.32 21.58 -2.40
C LEU A 107 -21.14 22.74 -3.36
N ARG A 108 -20.75 22.44 -4.60
CA ARG A 108 -20.77 23.40 -5.69
C ARG A 108 -22.22 23.92 -5.76
N PRO A 109 -22.48 25.21 -5.54
CA PRO A 109 -23.84 25.72 -5.67
C PRO A 109 -24.28 25.44 -7.10
N SER A 110 -25.35 24.65 -7.23
CA SER A 110 -26.06 24.50 -8.50
C SER A 110 -26.57 25.89 -8.85
N GLY A 111 -25.85 26.55 -9.75
CA GLY A 111 -26.24 27.85 -10.29
C GLY A 111 -27.58 27.71 -10.99
N LYS A 112 -28.67 27.96 -10.25
CA LYS A 112 -29.93 28.34 -10.85
C LYS A 112 -29.76 29.79 -11.29
N GLU A 113 -29.22 29.97 -12.50
CA GLU A 113 -29.29 31.26 -13.18
C GLU A 113 -30.78 31.58 -13.39
N SER A 114 -31.27 32.47 -12.54
CA SER A 114 -32.59 33.08 -12.67
C SER A 114 -32.58 34.00 -13.88
N HIS A 115 -32.70 33.43 -15.07
CA HIS A 115 -33.07 34.17 -16.29
C HIS A 115 -34.55 34.51 -16.23
N ALA A 116 -34.89 35.53 -15.46
CA ALA A 116 -36.12 36.27 -15.67
C ALA A 116 -35.96 37.69 -15.12
N GLN A 117 -36.37 38.65 -15.95
CA GLN A 117 -36.84 39.96 -15.53
C GLN A 117 -35.80 41.10 -15.47
N ARG A 118 -35.46 41.60 -16.67
CA ARG A 118 -35.54 43.04 -16.97
C ARG A 118 -35.77 43.26 -18.46
N ARG A 119 -37.04 43.09 -18.88
CA ARG A 119 -37.63 43.85 -19.98
C ARG A 119 -38.55 44.89 -19.35
N SER A 120 -38.14 46.15 -19.40
CA SER A 120 -38.97 47.34 -19.60
C SER A 120 -38.05 48.55 -19.61
#